data_AF-A0A357CFI0-F1
#
_entry.id   AF-A0A357CFI0-F1
#
_cell.length_a   1.000
_cell.length_b   1.000
_cell.length_c   1.000
_cell.angle_alpha   90.00
_cell.angle_beta   90.00
_cell.angle_gamma   90.00
#
_symmetry.space_group_name_H-M   'P 1'
#
loop_
_entity.id
_entity.type
_entity.pdbx_description
1 polymer ?
#
loop_
_entity_poly.entity_id
_entity_poly.type
_entity_poly.pdbx_seq_one_letter_code
_entity_poly.pdbx_strand_id
1 'polypeptide(L)' 'MIISHAHKFIFLKTTKTAGTAIEAALSELCGPLDVITPYREESEQDRKGLGPQNYRIEHPLKPKR' A
#
# COMPACT_ATOMS: atom_id res chain seq x y z
N MET A 1 -1.26 -0.73 -2.75
CA MET A 1 -2.11 -1.66 -1.98
C MET A 1 -1.78 -1.51 -0.51
N ILE A 2 -2.81 -1.44 0.34
CA ILE A 2 -2.65 -1.29 1.80
C ILE A 2 -3.39 -2.42 2.52
N ILE A 3 -2.80 -2.94 3.59
CA ILE A 3 -3.46 -3.78 4.59
C ILE A 3 -3.28 -3.10 5.95
N SER A 4 -4.37 -2.65 6.57
CA SER A 4 -4.33 -2.11 7.92
C SER A 4 -4.81 -3.14 8.94
N HIS A 5 -3.91 -3.56 9.82
CA HIS A 5 -4.20 -4.49 10.91
C HIS A 5 -4.92 -3.79 12.07
N ALA A 6 -4.64 -2.51 12.30
CA ALA A 6 -5.31 -1.70 13.30
C ALA A 6 -6.79 -1.46 12.92
N HIS A 7 -7.04 -1.06 11.68
CA HIS A 7 -8.38 -0.68 11.20
C HIS A 7 -9.14 -1.79 10.45
N LYS A 8 -8.54 -2.99 10.35
CA LYS A 8 -9.16 -4.21 9.77
C LYS A 8 -9.69 -4.03 8.34
N PHE A 9 -8.95 -3.31 7.49
CA PHE A 9 -9.30 -3.16 6.08
C PHE A 9 -8.16 -3.60 5.16
N ILE A 10 -8.56 -3.99 3.94
CA ILE A 10 -7.65 -4.24 2.82
C ILE A 10 -8.08 -3.33 1.68
N PHE A 11 -7.17 -2.47 1.22
CA PHE A 11 -7.38 -1.63 0.06
C PHE A 11 -6.67 -2.23 -1.16
N LEU A 12 -7.46 -2.77 -2.07
CA LEU A 12 -7.01 -3.29 -3.35
C LEU A 12 -7.16 -2.22 -4.43
N LYS A 13 -6.03 -1.73 -4.94
CA LYS A 13 -5.99 -0.73 -5.99
C LYS A 13 -6.35 -1.36 -7.34
N THR A 14 -7.30 -0.75 -8.05
CA THR A 14 -7.63 -1.06 -9.44
C THR A 14 -7.06 -0.01 -10.40
N THR A 15 -7.05 -0.32 -11.69
CA THR A 15 -6.49 0.56 -12.72
C THR A 15 -7.42 1.74 -13.01
N LYS A 16 -6.86 2.95 -13.09
CA LYS A 16 -7.54 4.18 -13.54
C LYS A 16 -8.77 4.62 -12.72
N THR A 17 -8.86 4.20 -11.45
CA THR A 17 -9.94 4.55 -10.51
C THR A 17 -9.51 5.54 -9.43
N ALA A 18 -8.51 6.37 -9.71
CA ALA A 18 -7.85 7.24 -8.73
C ALA A 18 -7.32 6.51 -7.48
N GLY A 19 -7.06 5.20 -7.58
CA GLY A 19 -6.60 4.40 -6.45
C GLY A 19 -5.25 4.85 -5.87
N THR A 20 -4.39 5.55 -6.64
CA THR A 20 -3.18 6.19 -6.10
C THR A 20 -3.51 7.28 -5.07
N ALA A 21 -4.52 8.12 -5.35
CA ALA A 21 -4.91 9.19 -4.44
C ALA A 21 -5.55 8.64 -3.16
N ILE A 22 -6.37 7.59 -3.28
CA ILE A 22 -6.96 6.91 -2.12
C ILE A 22 -5.85 6.26 -1.28
N GLU A 23 -4.88 5.59 -1.90
CA GLU A 23 -3.74 4.99 -1.21
C GLU A 23 -2.91 6.05 -0.46
N ALA A 24 -2.66 7.19 -1.09
CA ALA A 24 -1.95 8.31 -0.50
C ALA A 24 -2.66 8.86 0.74
N ALA A 25 -3.99 9.02 0.69
CA ALA A 25 -4.80 9.46 1.83
C ALA A 25 -4.85 8.41 2.95
N LEU A 26 -5.07 7.13 2.62
CA LEU A 26 -5.15 6.05 3.60
C LEU A 26 -3.81 5.78 4.31
N SER A 27 -2.69 6.15 3.71
CA SER A 27 -1.36 5.98 4.31
C SER A 27 -1.19 6.71 5.65
N GLU A 28 -1.92 7.80 5.89
CA GLU A 28 -1.92 8.55 7.16
C GLU A 28 -2.53 7.75 8.32
N LEU A 29 -3.45 6.84 8.01
CA LEU A 29 -4.14 6.00 8.99
C LEU A 29 -3.36 4.73 9.33
N CYS A 30 -2.24 4.48 8.65
CA CYS A 30 -1.49 3.25 8.78
C CYS A 30 -0.54 3.27 9.99
N GLY A 31 -0.45 2.13 10.68
CA GLY A 31 0.50 1.91 11.78
C GLY A 31 1.80 1.23 11.33
N PRO A 32 2.77 1.06 12.24
CA PRO A 32 4.08 0.47 11.93
C PRO A 32 4.02 -1.01 11.53
N LEU A 33 2.93 -1.71 11.82
CA LEU A 33 2.72 -3.11 11.46
C LEU A 33 1.90 -3.29 10.18
N ASP A 34 1.40 -2.20 9.60
CA ASP A 34 0.55 -2.25 8.41
C ASP A 34 1.39 -2.48 7.15
N VAL A 35 0.82 -3.19 6.17
CA VAL A 35 1.50 -3.49 4.90
C VAL A 35 1.16 -2.40 3.90
N ILE A 36 2.19 -1.73 3.39
CA ILE A 36 2.07 -0.65 2.42
C ILE A 36 3.00 -0.97 1.26
N THR A 37 2.45 -1.25 0.08
CA THR A 37 3.26 -1.48 -1.12
C THR A 37 3.68 -0.16 -1.77
N PRO A 38 4.83 -0.10 -2.45
CA PRO A 38 5.18 1.05 -3.27
C PRO A 38 4.19 1.19 -4.44
N TYR A 39 3.95 2.43 -4.87
CA TYR A 39 3.36 2.71 -6.17
C TYR A 39 4.34 3.51 -7.03
N ARG A 40 3.88 4.17 -8.10
CA ARG A 40 4.78 4.88 -9.02
C ARG A 40 5.55 5.97 -8.29
N GLU A 41 6.87 6.00 -8.49
CA GLU A 41 7.79 6.97 -7.88
C GLU A 41 7.34 8.42 -8.11
N GLU A 42 6.87 8.73 -9.33
CA GLU A 42 6.37 10.06 -9.71
C GLU A 42 5.22 10.58 -8.81
N SER A 43 4.48 9.67 -8.17
CA SER A 43 3.33 10.01 -7.32
C SER A 43 3.65 9.93 -5.83
N GLU A 44 4.85 9.51 -5.43
CA GLU A 44 5.19 9.34 -4.01
C GLU A 44 5.15 10.67 -3.24
N GLN A 45 5.32 11.80 -3.94
CA GLN A 45 5.13 13.14 -3.39
C GLN A 45 3.72 13.41 -2.83
N ASP A 46 2.70 12.70 -3.36
CA ASP A 46 1.31 12.89 -2.93
C ASP A 46 0.99 12.14 -1.63
N ARG A 47 1.90 11.24 -1.19
CA ARG A 47 1.74 10.45 0.01
C ARG A 47 1.78 11.35 1.23
N LYS A 48 0.81 11.17 2.13
CA LYS A 48 0.71 12.02 3.32
C LYS A 48 1.08 11.32 4.63
N GLY A 49 1.11 9.99 4.64
CA GLY A 49 1.48 9.19 5.81
C GLY A 49 2.71 8.33 5.58
N LEU A 50 2.70 7.13 6.17
CA LEU A 50 3.85 6.23 6.14
C LEU A 50 4.16 5.74 4.72
N GLY A 51 5.47 5.62 4.45
CA GLY A 51 6.01 5.08 3.20
C GLY A 51 5.82 3.57 3.02
N PRO A 52 6.32 3.01 1.92
CA PRO A 52 6.28 1.58 1.68
C PRO A 52 6.97 0.78 2.79
N GLN A 53 6.28 -0.22 3.36
CA GLN A 53 6.77 -1.03 4.48
C GLN A 53 6.08 -2.39 4.55
N ASN A 54 6.70 -3.33 5.27
CA ASN A 54 6.16 -4.66 5.58
C ASN A 54 5.69 -5.50 4.37
N TYR A 55 6.17 -5.20 3.15
CA TYR A 55 5.88 -5.95 1.93
C TYR A 55 7.10 -6.78 1.49
N ARG A 56 6.85 -7.92 0.82
CA ARG A 56 7.90 -8.80 0.28
C ARG A 56 7.56 -9.18 -1.16
N ILE A 57 8.42 -8.82 -2.11
CA ILE A 57 8.27 -9.17 -3.54
C ILE A 57 8.75 -10.60 -3.80
N GLU A 58 9.80 -11.00 -3.08
CA GLU A 58 10.37 -12.34 -3.08
C GLU A 58 9.87 -13.07 -1.85
N HIS A 59 9.02 -14.08 -2.08
CA HIS A 59 8.50 -14.95 -1.03
C HIS A 59 8.66 -16.40 -1.50
N PRO A 60 9.12 -17.33 -0.64
CA PRO A 60 9.32 -18.73 -1.04
C PRO A 60 8.03 -19.39 -1.53
N LEU A 61 6.87 -18.95 -1.02
CA LEU A 61 5.54 -19.42 -1.44
C LEU A 61 4.89 -18.59 -2.57
N LYS A 62 5.62 -17.69 -3.22
CA LYS A 62 5.09 -16.93 -4.36
C LYS A 62 4.70 -17.93 -5.47
N PRO A 63 3.45 -17.94 -5.96
CA PRO A 63 3.06 -18.83 -7.04
C PRO A 63 3.95 -18.60 -8.27
N LYS A 64 4.59 -19.66 -8.75
CA LYS A 64 5.28 -19.62 -10.04
C LYS A 64 4.19 -19.60 -11.11
N ARG A 65 4.11 -18.48 -11.84
CA ARG A 65 3.25 -18.38 -13.02
C ARG A 65 3.83 -19.19 -14.15
#